data_AF-A0AAQ3K0N3-F1
#
_entry.id   AF-A0AAQ3K0N3-F1
#
_cell.length_a   1.000
_cell.length_b   1.000
_cell.length_c   1.000
_cell.angle_alpha   90.00
_cell.angle_beta   90.00
_cell.angle_gamma   90.00
#
_symmetry.space_group_name_H-M   'P 1'
#
loop_
_entity.id
_entity.type
_entity.pdbx_description
1 polymer ?
#
loop_
_entity_poly.entity_id
_entity_poly.type
_entity_poly.pdbx_seq_one_letter_code
_entity_poly.pdbx_strand_id
1 'polypeptide(L)'
;MAESSSHQVKLYGAAISGYANIIHCALKLKGVPYDYFVGLTYVILSSEGDAQRKAAEEYREHMITLEDGVREDLWSGGPFINGESPGLLDLVVGSGRDGIACMGELAGVKLVEKERMPLLCSVMEAFVKLDAVKEVMIPKEVHMKYILAIREKISASSA
;
A
#
# COMPACT_ATOMS: atom_id res chain seq x y z
N MET A 1 -19.49 11.11 -30.37
CA MET A 1 -18.77 11.99 -29.44
C MET A 1 -18.68 11.24 -28.13
N ALA A 2 -17.52 10.63 -27.83
CA ALA A 2 -17.33 9.92 -26.58
C ALA A 2 -17.14 10.95 -25.46
N GLU A 3 -17.96 10.85 -24.42
CA GLU A 3 -17.80 11.63 -23.19
C GLU A 3 -16.43 11.27 -22.59
N SER A 4 -15.51 12.23 -22.60
CA SER A 4 -14.27 12.17 -21.82
C SER A 4 -14.66 12.20 -20.35
N SER A 5 -14.85 11.04 -19.72
CA SER A 5 -15.03 10.98 -18.28
C SER A 5 -13.76 11.54 -17.62
N SER A 6 -13.91 12.66 -16.94
CA SER A 6 -12.83 13.23 -16.13
C SER A 6 -12.59 12.30 -14.94
N HIS A 7 -11.64 11.39 -15.07
CA HIS A 7 -11.23 10.54 -13.95
C HIS A 7 -10.51 11.42 -12.92
N GLN A 8 -11.19 11.71 -11.81
CA GLN A 8 -10.63 12.48 -10.71
C GLN A 8 -9.57 11.64 -9.98
N VAL A 9 -8.33 12.12 -9.93
CA VAL A 9 -7.25 11.43 -9.23
C VAL A 9 -7.41 11.60 -7.72
N LYS A 10 -7.30 10.50 -6.97
CA LYS A 10 -7.31 10.50 -5.51
C LYS A 10 -5.96 10.00 -5.00
N LEU A 11 -5.28 10.82 -4.20
CA LEU A 11 -4.01 10.48 -3.56
C LEU A 11 -4.24 10.21 -2.08
N TYR A 12 -4.10 8.94 -1.68
CA TYR A 12 -4.16 8.53 -0.28
C TYR A 12 -2.74 8.47 0.30
N GLY A 13 -2.50 9.20 1.39
CA GLY A 13 -1.17 9.20 2.01
C GLY A 13 -1.11 9.95 3.33
N ALA A 14 0.05 9.91 3.96
CA ALA A 14 0.38 10.77 5.09
C ALA A 14 1.34 11.87 4.61
N ALA A 15 1.12 13.12 5.03
CA ALA A 15 1.93 14.26 4.57
C ALA A 15 3.42 14.13 4.94
N ILE A 16 3.72 13.32 5.96
CA ILE A 16 5.07 13.01 6.43
C ILE A 16 5.70 11.78 5.73
N SER A 17 4.96 11.05 4.89
CA SER A 17 5.48 9.88 4.18
C SER A 17 6.30 10.32 2.97
N GLY A 18 7.57 9.94 2.93
CA GLY A 18 8.46 10.20 1.79
C GLY A 18 7.88 9.69 0.46
N TYR A 19 7.18 8.56 0.47
CA TYR A 19 6.53 8.01 -0.72
C TYR A 19 5.34 8.85 -1.18
N ALA A 20 4.46 9.25 -0.27
CA ALA A 20 3.31 10.09 -0.63
C ALA A 20 3.76 11.49 -1.10
N ASN A 21 4.85 12.02 -0.53
CA ASN A 21 5.42 13.30 -0.93
C ASN A 21 5.96 13.26 -2.37
N ILE A 22 6.62 12.16 -2.79
CA ILE A 22 7.07 11.98 -4.18
C ILE A 22 5.91 12.07 -5.15
N ILE A 23 4.80 11.37 -4.86
CA ILE A 23 3.60 11.39 -5.72
C ILE A 23 2.93 12.76 -5.71
N HIS A 24 2.86 13.42 -4.54
CA HIS A 24 2.34 14.78 -4.42
C HIS A 24 3.14 15.75 -5.31
N CYS A 25 4.47 15.72 -5.25
CA CYS A 25 5.33 16.52 -6.12
C CYS A 25 5.12 16.18 -7.59
N ALA A 26 5.05 14.89 -7.96
CA ALA A 26 4.89 14.47 -9.35
C ALA A 26 3.57 14.96 -9.96
N LEU A 27 2.45 14.84 -9.23
CA LEU A 27 1.14 15.32 -9.69
C LEU A 27 1.13 16.84 -9.86
N LYS A 28 1.72 17.58 -8.92
CA LYS A 28 1.85 19.04 -9.00
C LYS A 28 2.71 19.47 -10.20
N LEU A 29 3.86 18.84 -10.42
CA LEU A 29 4.75 19.14 -11.54
C LEU A 29 4.09 18.86 -12.90
N LYS A 30 3.23 17.84 -12.97
CA LYS A 30 2.49 17.47 -14.19
C LYS A 30 1.19 18.25 -14.39
N GLY A 31 0.80 19.12 -13.46
CA GLY A 31 -0.46 19.88 -13.54
C GLY A 31 -1.72 19.01 -13.46
N VAL A 32 -1.63 17.80 -12.90
CA VAL A 32 -2.76 16.88 -12.76
C VAL A 32 -3.52 17.23 -11.48
N PRO A 33 -4.83 17.57 -11.54
CA PRO A 33 -5.62 17.84 -10.35
C PRO A 33 -5.89 16.54 -9.57
N TYR A 34 -5.84 16.61 -8.24
CA TYR A 34 -6.12 15.48 -7.37
C TYR A 34 -6.66 15.91 -6.01
N ASP A 35 -7.44 15.02 -5.39
CA ASP A 35 -7.85 15.13 -3.99
C ASP A 35 -6.85 14.37 -3.12
N TYR A 36 -6.43 14.98 -2.00
CA TYR A 36 -5.54 14.34 -1.03
C TYR A 36 -6.31 13.86 0.20
N PHE A 37 -6.16 12.59 0.53
CA PHE A 37 -6.83 11.97 1.67
C PHE A 37 -5.81 11.45 2.68
N VAL A 38 -6.13 11.60 3.97
CA VAL A 38 -5.37 10.97 5.06
C VAL A 38 -5.34 9.47 4.82
N GLY A 39 -4.14 8.90 4.82
CA GLY A 39 -3.93 7.49 4.48
C GLY A 39 -4.66 6.57 5.44
N LEU A 40 -5.45 5.64 4.89
CA LEU A 40 -6.18 4.62 5.64
C LEU A 40 -5.29 3.80 6.57
N THR A 41 -4.01 3.64 6.22
CA THR A 41 -2.98 3.08 7.11
C THR A 41 -2.99 3.76 8.48
N TYR A 42 -3.05 5.09 8.57
CA TYR A 42 -3.11 5.78 9.85
C TYR A 42 -4.34 5.36 10.67
N VAL A 43 -5.52 5.35 10.03
CA VAL A 43 -6.78 4.96 10.68
C VAL A 43 -6.73 3.50 11.15
N ILE A 44 -6.21 2.59 10.32
CA ILE A 44 -6.02 1.18 10.68
C ILE A 44 -5.10 1.06 11.90
N LEU A 45 -4.04 1.86 11.97
CA LEU A 45 -3.09 1.81 13.08
C LEU A 45 -3.58 2.49 14.36
N SER A 46 -4.43 3.52 14.26
CA SER A 46 -4.80 4.37 15.39
C SER A 46 -6.21 4.15 15.95
N SER A 47 -7.05 3.36 15.28
CA SER A 47 -8.43 3.11 15.71
C SER A 47 -8.69 1.66 16.08
N GLU A 48 -9.86 1.38 16.65
CA GLU A 48 -10.31 0.02 17.00
C GLU A 48 -11.76 -0.20 16.52
N GLY A 49 -12.23 -1.45 16.62
CA GLY A 49 -13.61 -1.81 16.32
C GLY A 49 -14.03 -1.50 14.89
N ASP A 50 -15.25 -0.98 14.72
CA ASP A 50 -15.87 -0.77 13.41
C ASP A 50 -15.11 0.23 12.54
N ALA A 51 -14.51 1.26 13.14
CA ALA A 51 -13.73 2.26 12.40
C ALA A 51 -12.48 1.63 11.76
N GLN A 52 -11.76 0.79 12.52
CA GLN A 52 -10.58 0.08 12.03
C GLN A 52 -10.94 -0.93 10.93
N ARG A 53 -12.01 -1.71 11.15
CA ARG A 53 -12.48 -2.68 10.16
C ARG A 53 -12.90 -2.00 8.86
N LYS A 54 -13.65 -0.90 8.94
CA LYS A 54 -14.09 -0.14 7.76
C LYS A 54 -12.89 0.42 6.98
N ALA A 55 -11.91 0.99 7.67
CA ALA A 55 -10.70 1.50 7.02
C ALA A 55 -9.87 0.39 6.36
N ALA A 56 -9.82 -0.80 6.98
CA ALA A 56 -9.15 -1.97 6.42
C ALA A 56 -9.84 -2.48 5.14
N GLU A 57 -11.18 -2.56 5.12
CA GLU A 57 -11.91 -2.93 3.90
C GLU A 57 -11.76 -1.88 2.80
N GLU A 58 -11.80 -0.59 3.13
CA GLU A 58 -11.54 0.47 2.14
C GLU A 58 -10.11 0.41 1.59
N TYR A 59 -9.13 0.08 2.43
CA TYR A 59 -7.74 -0.12 2.00
C TYR A 59 -7.63 -1.30 1.03
N ARG A 60 -8.35 -2.39 1.30
CA ARG A 60 -8.41 -3.56 0.42
C ARG A 60 -9.01 -3.21 -0.94
N GLU A 61 -10.07 -2.41 -1.01
CA GLU A 61 -10.62 -1.95 -2.30
C GLU A 61 -9.64 -1.04 -3.08
N HIS A 62 -8.83 -0.24 -2.37
CA HIS A 62 -7.74 0.51 -3.02
C HIS A 62 -6.64 -0.41 -3.57
N MET A 63 -6.30 -1.48 -2.87
CA MET A 63 -5.32 -2.47 -3.36
C MET A 63 -5.82 -3.20 -4.61
N ILE A 64 -7.13 -3.41 -4.74
CA ILE A 64 -7.74 -4.00 -5.93
C ILE A 64 -7.72 -3.01 -7.09
N THR A 65 -8.03 -1.75 -6.82
CA THR A 65 -7.89 -0.69 -7.83
C THR A 65 -6.43 -0.59 -8.33
N LEU A 66 -5.45 -0.72 -7.41
CA LEU A 66 -4.04 -0.76 -7.78
C LEU A 66 -3.70 -1.99 -8.61
N GLU A 67 -4.19 -3.18 -8.23
CA GLU A 67 -4.02 -4.42 -8.99
C GLU A 67 -4.50 -4.25 -10.44
N ASP A 68 -5.72 -3.73 -10.63
CA ASP A 68 -6.31 -3.56 -11.96
C ASP A 68 -5.52 -2.53 -12.78
N GLY A 69 -5.18 -1.37 -12.21
CA GLY A 69 -4.38 -0.36 -12.91
C GLY A 69 -2.97 -0.84 -13.26
N VAL A 70 -2.32 -1.61 -12.37
CA VAL A 70 -1.02 -2.24 -12.67
C VAL A 70 -1.15 -3.23 -13.81
N ARG A 71 -2.19 -4.06 -13.80
CA ARG A 71 -2.44 -5.07 -14.83
C ARG A 71 -2.68 -4.44 -16.20
N GLU A 72 -3.44 -3.35 -16.25
CA GLU A 72 -3.82 -2.68 -17.50
C GLU A 72 -2.68 -1.83 -18.09
N ASP A 73 -2.01 -1.02 -17.26
CA ASP A 73 -1.14 0.05 -17.77
C ASP A 73 0.36 -0.22 -17.60
N LEU A 74 0.75 -1.04 -16.61
CA LEU A 74 2.15 -1.13 -16.16
C LEU A 74 2.76 -2.52 -16.31
N TRP A 75 1.93 -3.55 -16.46
CA TRP A 75 2.39 -4.93 -16.50
C TRP A 75 3.24 -5.21 -17.75
N SER A 76 4.53 -5.46 -17.51
CA SER A 76 5.49 -5.71 -18.59
C SER A 76 5.72 -7.19 -18.89
N GLY A 77 5.10 -8.10 -18.10
CA GLY A 77 5.31 -9.55 -18.19
C GLY A 77 6.60 -10.00 -17.51
N GLY A 78 6.51 -11.00 -16.63
CA GLY A 78 7.64 -11.52 -15.86
C GLY A 78 7.25 -11.83 -14.42
N PRO A 79 8.22 -12.03 -13.50
CA PRO A 79 7.95 -12.15 -12.07
C PRO A 79 7.64 -10.81 -11.37
N PHE A 80 7.98 -9.68 -12.00
CA PHE A 80 7.82 -8.32 -11.47
C PHE A 80 6.96 -7.46 -12.39
N ILE A 81 6.38 -6.37 -11.87
CA ILE A 81 5.65 -5.35 -12.63
C ILE A 81 6.54 -4.79 -13.73
N ASN A 82 7.80 -4.51 -13.37
CA ASN A 82 8.85 -4.05 -14.28
C ASN A 82 9.46 -5.16 -15.17
N GLY A 83 8.90 -6.38 -15.14
CA GLY A 83 9.28 -7.51 -15.96
C GLY A 83 10.25 -8.48 -15.28
N GLU A 84 11.41 -8.73 -15.90
CA GLU A 84 12.38 -9.72 -15.43
C GLU A 84 13.15 -9.29 -14.17
N SER A 85 13.15 -8.01 -13.83
CA SER A 85 13.87 -7.46 -12.68
C SER A 85 13.03 -6.39 -11.98
N PRO A 86 13.11 -6.28 -10.64
CA PRO A 86 12.27 -5.36 -9.88
C PRO A 86 12.59 -3.90 -10.23
N GLY A 87 11.54 -3.13 -10.47
CA GLY A 87 11.61 -1.68 -10.61
C GLY A 87 11.17 -0.95 -9.34
N LEU A 88 10.95 0.36 -9.46
CA LEU A 88 10.51 1.19 -8.32
C LEU A 88 9.18 0.72 -7.72
N LEU A 89 8.20 0.39 -8.55
CA LEU A 89 6.89 -0.02 -8.06
C LEU A 89 6.96 -1.39 -7.37
N ASP A 90 7.77 -2.30 -7.88
CA ASP A 90 8.04 -3.60 -7.24
C ASP A 90 8.67 -3.44 -5.87
N LEU A 91 9.61 -2.50 -5.72
CA LEU A 91 10.22 -2.18 -4.43
C LEU A 91 9.17 -1.68 -3.43
N VAL A 92 8.27 -0.79 -3.85
CA VAL A 92 7.21 -0.24 -2.99
C VAL A 92 6.21 -1.34 -2.59
N VAL A 93 5.70 -2.10 -3.56
CA VAL A 93 4.72 -3.18 -3.31
C VAL A 93 5.34 -4.30 -2.49
N GLY A 94 6.53 -4.77 -2.90
CA GLY A 94 7.22 -5.89 -2.28
C GLY A 94 7.68 -5.60 -0.85
N SER A 95 8.27 -4.44 -0.58
CA SER A 95 8.69 -4.05 0.77
C SER A 95 7.51 -3.84 1.73
N GLY A 96 6.33 -3.49 1.20
CA GLY A 96 5.11 -3.32 1.98
C GLY A 96 4.49 -4.63 2.50
N ARG A 97 4.87 -5.79 1.96
CA ARG A 97 4.21 -7.08 2.22
C ARG A 97 3.97 -7.36 3.71
N ASP A 98 5.03 -7.34 4.52
CA ASP A 98 4.92 -7.75 5.92
C ASP A 98 4.14 -6.72 6.75
N GLY A 99 4.29 -5.43 6.44
CA GLY A 99 3.51 -4.37 7.09
C GLY A 99 2.02 -4.45 6.76
N ILE A 100 1.68 -4.78 5.51
CA ILE A 100 0.30 -5.04 5.09
C ILE A 100 -0.28 -6.26 5.82
N ALA A 101 0.49 -7.34 5.97
CA ALA A 101 0.06 -8.51 6.73
C ALA A 101 -0.20 -8.14 8.20
N CYS A 102 0.70 -7.39 8.82
CA CYS A 102 0.56 -6.92 10.21
C CYS A 102 -0.68 -6.02 10.40
N MET A 103 -0.92 -5.08 9.49
CA MET A 103 -2.12 -4.23 9.50
C MET A 103 -3.41 -5.07 9.39
N GLY A 104 -3.39 -6.08 8.53
CA GLY A 104 -4.51 -7.00 8.38
C GLY A 104 -4.80 -7.81 9.64
N GLU A 105 -3.75 -8.29 10.31
CA GLU A 105 -3.89 -8.99 11.59
C GLU A 105 -4.49 -8.11 12.68
N LEU A 106 -4.08 -6.84 12.77
CA LEU A 106 -4.64 -5.88 13.72
C LEU A 106 -6.13 -5.62 13.48
N ALA A 107 -6.52 -5.47 12.21
CA ALA A 107 -7.92 -5.22 11.84
C ALA A 107 -8.78 -6.49 11.79
N GLY A 108 -8.18 -7.68 11.86
CA GLY A 108 -8.87 -8.95 11.61
C GLY A 108 -9.42 -9.05 10.18
N VAL A 109 -8.69 -8.49 9.21
CA VAL A 109 -9.05 -8.45 7.77
C VAL A 109 -7.84 -8.86 6.94
N LYS A 110 -8.02 -9.74 5.97
CA LYS A 110 -6.94 -10.07 5.02
C LYS A 110 -6.86 -8.97 3.94
N LEU A 111 -5.91 -8.05 4.08
CA LEU A 111 -5.81 -6.86 3.21
C LEU A 111 -5.41 -7.19 1.76
N VAL A 112 -4.62 -8.25 1.56
CA VAL A 112 -4.17 -8.71 0.24
C VAL A 112 -4.39 -10.22 0.13
N GLU A 113 -5.07 -10.64 -0.94
CA GLU A 113 -5.44 -12.02 -1.17
C GLU A 113 -5.35 -12.36 -2.66
N LYS A 114 -4.83 -13.55 -2.96
CA LYS A 114 -4.47 -13.96 -4.32
C LYS A 114 -5.69 -14.06 -5.24
N GLU A 115 -6.85 -14.34 -4.66
CA GLU A 115 -8.13 -14.46 -5.35
C GLU A 115 -8.57 -13.14 -6.00
N ARG A 116 -8.27 -12.00 -5.37
CA ARG A 116 -8.62 -10.66 -5.87
C ARG A 116 -7.43 -9.91 -6.45
N MET A 117 -6.23 -10.18 -5.94
CA MET A 117 -4.99 -9.45 -6.26
C MET A 117 -3.85 -10.41 -6.68
N PRO A 118 -4.06 -11.25 -7.73
CA PRO A 118 -3.09 -12.28 -8.10
C PRO A 118 -1.73 -11.71 -8.52
N LEU A 119 -1.68 -10.57 -9.21
CA LEU A 119 -0.45 -9.96 -9.69
C LEU A 119 0.35 -9.37 -8.52
N LEU A 120 -0.28 -8.55 -7.68
CA LEU A 120 0.37 -7.97 -6.50
C LEU A 120 0.86 -9.07 -5.54
N CYS A 121 0.07 -10.14 -5.31
CA CYS A 121 0.51 -11.29 -4.54
C CYS A 121 1.75 -11.95 -5.15
N SER A 122 1.75 -12.18 -6.47
CA SER A 122 2.88 -12.78 -7.17
C SER A 122 4.14 -11.94 -7.06
N VAL A 123 4.02 -10.62 -7.23
CA VAL A 123 5.13 -9.66 -7.12
C VAL A 123 5.69 -9.65 -5.70
N MET A 124 4.84 -9.58 -4.68
CA MET A 124 5.27 -9.65 -3.27
C MET A 124 6.00 -10.97 -2.98
N GLU A 125 5.49 -12.10 -3.46
CA GLU A 125 6.10 -13.42 -3.28
C GLU A 125 7.45 -13.55 -4.01
N ALA A 126 7.56 -13.00 -5.22
CA ALA A 126 8.81 -12.98 -5.97
C ALA A 126 9.85 -12.08 -5.29
N PHE A 127 9.42 -10.91 -4.81
CA PHE A 127 10.28 -9.93 -4.17
C PHE A 127 10.95 -10.46 -2.90
N VAL A 128 10.20 -11.11 -1.99
CA VAL A 128 10.77 -11.66 -0.75
C VAL A 128 11.69 -12.86 -0.98
N LYS A 129 11.68 -13.46 -2.18
CA LYS A 129 12.58 -14.55 -2.55
C LYS A 129 13.94 -14.06 -3.07
N LEU A 130 14.10 -12.76 -3.34
CA LEU A 130 15.38 -12.18 -3.74
C LEU A 130 16.39 -12.25 -2.58
N ASP A 131 17.61 -12.71 -2.86
CA ASP A 131 18.62 -12.92 -1.82
C ASP A 131 18.99 -11.62 -1.10
N ALA A 132 19.16 -10.52 -1.85
CA ALA A 132 19.40 -9.19 -1.27
C ALA A 132 18.26 -8.72 -0.34
N VAL A 133 17.01 -9.16 -0.58
CA VAL A 133 15.87 -8.81 0.27
C VAL A 133 15.87 -9.66 1.55
N LYS A 134 16.22 -10.94 1.46
CA LYS A 134 16.31 -11.83 2.63
C LYS A 134 17.33 -11.32 3.66
N GLU A 135 18.43 -10.72 3.21
CA GLU A 135 19.46 -10.15 4.07
C GLU A 135 18.98 -8.98 4.93
N VAL A 136 17.99 -8.22 4.45
CA VAL A 136 17.45 -7.03 5.13
C VAL A 136 16.06 -7.24 5.72
N MET A 137 15.50 -8.44 5.57
CA MET A 137 14.15 -8.76 6.00
C MET A 137 14.04 -8.67 7.53
N ILE A 138 13.05 -7.92 7.99
CA ILE A 138 12.79 -7.73 9.41
C ILE A 138 11.86 -8.85 9.89
N PRO A 139 12.17 -9.57 10.97
CA PRO A 139 11.27 -10.57 11.53
C PRO A 139 9.89 -9.98 11.85
N LYS A 140 8.83 -10.74 11.57
CA LYS A 140 7.45 -10.29 11.73
C LYS A 140 7.15 -9.77 13.13
N GLU A 141 7.71 -10.39 14.16
CA GLU A 141 7.52 -10.01 15.57
C GLU A 141 8.10 -8.62 15.86
N VAL A 142 9.21 -8.27 15.22
CA VAL A 142 9.82 -6.94 15.33
C VAL A 142 8.96 -5.91 14.59
N HIS A 143 8.43 -6.27 13.42
CA HIS A 143 7.51 -5.42 12.67
C HIS A 143 6.22 -5.13 13.46
N MET A 144 5.62 -6.17 14.06
CA MET A 144 4.43 -6.03 14.91
C MET A 144 4.71 -5.15 16.14
N LYS A 145 5.85 -5.33 16.82
CA LYS A 145 6.25 -4.47 17.94
C LYS A 145 6.35 -3.00 17.53
N TYR A 146 6.95 -2.72 16.37
CA TYR A 146 7.04 -1.37 15.85
C TYR A 146 5.67 -0.75 15.59
N ILE A 147 4.76 -1.51 14.98
CA ILE A 147 3.39 -1.04 14.72
C ILE A 147 2.63 -0.77 16.03
N LEU A 148 2.73 -1.66 17.01
CA LEU A 148 2.09 -1.46 18.32
C LEU A 148 2.65 -0.22 19.03
N ALA A 149 3.96 0.01 18.96
CA ALA A 149 4.58 1.21 19.50
C ALA A 149 4.11 2.50 18.80
N ILE A 150 3.86 2.46 17.48
CA ILE A 150 3.23 3.58 16.77
C ILE A 150 1.82 3.82 17.30
N ARG A 151 1.01 2.76 17.44
CA ARG A 151 -0.35 2.84 17.95
C ARG A 151 -0.41 3.46 19.34
N GLU A 152 0.43 3.01 20.27
CA GLU A 152 0.54 3.58 21.62
C GLU A 152 0.86 5.08 21.59
N LYS A 153 1.83 5.49 20.76
CA LYS A 153 2.19 6.91 20.60
C LYS A 153 1.04 7.75 20.03
N ILE A 154 0.33 7.23 19.04
CA ILE A 154 -0.81 7.93 18.45
C ILE A 154 -1.91 8.10 19.50
N SER A 155 -2.28 7.01 20.19
CA SER A 155 -3.29 7.05 21.26
C SER A 155 -2.91 8.01 22.39
N ALA A 156 -1.62 8.07 22.78
CA ALA A 156 -1.12 8.98 23.80
C ALA A 156 -1.11 10.46 23.35
N SER A 157 -1.00 10.74 22.05
CA SER A 157 -1.05 12.11 21.50
C SER A 157 -2.46 12.65 21.29
N SER A 158 -3.47 11.76 21.27
CA SER A 158 -4.89 12.09 21.14
C SER A 158 -5.64 12.20 22.48
N ALA A 159 -4.94 11.97 23.60
CA ALA A 159 -5.45 12.08 24.98
C ALA A 159 -5.05 13.41 25.61
#